data_AF-A0A1H2ZNK6-F1
#
_entry.id   AF-A0A1H2ZNK6-F1
#
_cell.length_a   1.000
_cell.length_b   1.000
_cell.length_c   1.000
_cell.angle_alpha   90.00
_cell.angle_beta   90.00
_cell.angle_gamma   90.00
#
_symmetry.space_group_name_H-M   'P 1'
#
loop_
_entity.id
_entity.type
_entity.pdbx_description
1 polymer ?
#
loop_
_entity_poly.entity_id
_entity_poly.type
_entity_poly.pdbx_seq_one_letter_code
_entity_poly.pdbx_strand_id
1 'polypeptide(L)'
;MMEAEQLLKKIEESHYWDARVKGLSTSFFGDELDLIYEDDDREVVLKFSNCYQIKYNHALNYDKEKPVRELTRNQLPYFLQNIELQDCIYNGIKYFKCKISMPPLDLEILSKDLIVLKE
;
A
#
# COMPACT_ATOMS: atom_id res chain seq x y z
N MET A 1 -12.92 -14.74 12.78
CA MET A 1 -11.79 -13.91 12.31
C MET A 1 -12.31 -13.09 11.16
N MET A 2 -12.12 -11.79 11.23
CA MET A 2 -12.44 -10.86 10.14
C MET A 2 -11.47 -11.13 8.97
N GLU A 3 -11.89 -10.87 7.73
CA GLU A 3 -11.05 -11.19 6.56
C GLU A 3 -9.84 -10.26 6.48
N ALA A 4 -10.05 -9.00 6.85
CA ALA A 4 -8.99 -8.02 7.04
C ALA A 4 -7.91 -8.51 8.00
N GLU A 5 -8.26 -9.16 9.12
CA GLU A 5 -7.29 -9.70 10.08
C GLU A 5 -6.43 -10.81 9.46
N GLN A 6 -7.03 -11.67 8.63
CA GLN A 6 -6.30 -12.75 7.95
C GLN A 6 -5.34 -12.22 6.89
N LEU A 7 -5.78 -11.22 6.12
CA LEU A 7 -4.94 -10.54 5.13
C LEU A 7 -3.82 -9.76 5.80
N LEU A 8 -4.10 -9.03 6.90
CA LEU A 8 -3.09 -8.30 7.66
C LEU A 8 -2.02 -9.25 8.21
N LYS A 9 -2.43 -10.39 8.78
CA LYS A 9 -1.47 -11.39 9.26
C LYS A 9 -0.56 -11.90 8.13
N LYS A 10 -1.10 -12.12 6.93
CA LYS A 10 -0.31 -12.54 5.76
C LYS A 10 0.70 -11.48 5.32
N ILE A 11 0.36 -10.20 5.48
CA ILE A 11 1.25 -9.05 5.24
C ILE A 11 2.33 -8.99 6.33
N GLU A 12 1.98 -9.19 7.60
CA GLU A 12 2.94 -9.22 8.72
C GLU A 12 3.95 -10.38 8.60
N GLU A 13 3.51 -11.53 8.08
CA GLU A 13 4.35 -12.70 7.74
C GLU A 13 5.36 -12.42 6.59
N SER A 14 5.31 -11.25 5.95
CA SER A 14 6.34 -10.80 5.00
C SER A 14 7.29 -9.76 5.60
N HIS A 15 7.29 -9.58 6.92
CA HIS A 15 8.20 -8.69 7.64
C HIS A 15 8.31 -7.28 7.01
N TYR A 16 7.17 -6.71 6.60
CA TYR A 16 7.14 -5.49 5.80
C TYR A 16 7.75 -4.26 6.49
N TRP A 17 7.98 -4.30 7.81
CA TRP A 17 8.54 -3.20 8.56
C TRP A 17 9.92 -2.83 8.02
N ASP A 18 10.10 -1.58 7.61
CA ASP A 18 11.27 -1.05 6.91
C ASP A 18 11.55 -1.72 5.54
N ALA A 19 10.59 -2.44 4.96
CA ALA A 19 10.70 -2.98 3.61
C ALA A 19 10.68 -1.86 2.58
N ARG A 20 11.61 -1.92 1.61
CA ARG A 20 11.70 -0.91 0.55
C ARG A 20 10.53 -1.08 -0.43
N VAL A 21 9.87 0.03 -0.71
CA VAL A 21 8.83 0.09 -1.75
C VAL A 21 9.49 0.18 -3.13
N LYS A 22 9.02 -0.68 -4.02
CA LYS A 22 9.58 -0.91 -5.36
C LYS A 22 8.73 -0.31 -6.45
N GLY A 23 7.43 -0.30 -6.22
CA GLY A 23 6.44 0.22 -7.14
C GLY A 23 5.16 0.58 -6.42
N LEU A 24 4.54 1.66 -6.90
CA LEU A 24 3.20 2.05 -6.52
C LEU A 24 2.53 2.59 -7.78
N SER A 25 1.54 1.87 -8.29
CA SER A 25 0.87 2.22 -9.54
C SER A 25 -0.63 2.13 -9.38
N THR A 26 -1.33 3.06 -10.03
CA THR A 26 -2.77 3.00 -10.22
C THR A 26 -3.10 2.77 -11.68
N SER A 27 -4.12 1.94 -11.90
CA SER A 27 -4.58 1.55 -13.22
C SER A 27 -6.10 1.75 -13.31
N PHE A 28 -6.65 1.64 -14.53
CA PHE A 28 -8.09 1.66 -14.77
C PHE A 28 -8.82 2.83 -14.09
N PHE A 29 -8.33 4.06 -14.30
CA PHE A 29 -8.89 5.29 -13.72
C PHE A 29 -8.88 5.33 -12.19
N GLY A 30 -7.98 4.58 -11.55
CA GLY A 30 -7.86 4.50 -10.10
C GLY A 30 -8.76 3.44 -9.46
N ASP A 31 -9.36 2.56 -10.26
CA ASP A 31 -10.10 1.41 -9.75
C ASP A 31 -9.18 0.31 -9.20
N GLU A 32 -7.93 0.27 -9.66
CA GLU A 32 -6.90 -0.66 -9.19
C GLU A 32 -5.65 0.07 -8.68
N LEU A 33 -5.05 -0.49 -7.63
CA LEU A 33 -3.77 -0.07 -7.08
C LEU A 33 -2.90 -1.28 -6.75
N ASP A 34 -1.67 -1.25 -7.27
CA ASP A 34 -0.63 -2.22 -6.93
C ASP A 34 0.45 -1.52 -6.09
N LEU A 35 0.76 -2.09 -4.93
CA LEU A 35 1.91 -1.72 -4.11
C LEU A 35 2.86 -2.91 -4.03
N ILE A 36 4.11 -2.70 -4.45
CA ILE A 36 5.15 -3.73 -4.51
C ILE A 36 6.26 -3.35 -3.53
N TYR A 37 6.67 -4.28 -2.68
CA TYR A 37 7.77 -4.09 -1.74
C TYR A 37 8.63 -5.36 -1.59
N GLU A 38 9.83 -5.19 -1.05
CA GLU A 38 10.81 -6.27 -0.84
C GLU A 38 10.46 -7.17 0.35
N ASP A 39 10.62 -8.48 0.20
CA ASP A 39 10.53 -9.51 1.26
C ASP A 39 11.71 -10.47 1.10
N ASP A 40 12.83 -10.16 1.78
CA ASP A 40 14.14 -10.84 1.71
C ASP A 40 14.65 -11.11 0.27
N ASP A 41 14.25 -12.24 -0.31
CA ASP A 41 14.65 -12.73 -1.64
C ASP A 41 13.53 -12.63 -2.69
N ARG A 42 12.38 -12.08 -2.32
CA ARG A 42 11.13 -12.07 -3.10
C ARG A 42 10.47 -10.69 -3.09
N GLU A 43 9.43 -10.56 -3.90
CA GLU A 43 8.58 -9.37 -3.90
C GLU A 43 7.20 -9.72 -3.35
N VAL A 44 6.64 -8.81 -2.57
CA VAL A 44 5.24 -8.88 -2.14
C VAL A 44 4.46 -7.84 -2.91
N VAL A 45 3.32 -8.26 -3.44
CA VAL A 45 2.40 -7.38 -4.16
C VAL A 45 1.07 -7.34 -3.42
N LEU A 46 0.69 -6.14 -2.98
CA LEU A 46 -0.66 -5.84 -2.52
C LEU A 46 -1.47 -5.30 -3.69
N LYS A 47 -2.45 -6.09 -4.14
CA LYS A 47 -3.35 -5.74 -5.24
C LYS A 47 -4.71 -5.37 -4.70
N PHE A 48 -5.07 -4.10 -4.84
CA PHE A 48 -6.39 -3.59 -4.53
C PHE A 48 -7.17 -3.42 -5.84
N SER A 49 -8.42 -3.89 -5.88
CA SER A 49 -9.31 -3.72 -7.03
C SER A 49 -10.71 -3.31 -6.59
N ASN A 50 -11.50 -2.81 -7.53
CA ASN A 50 -12.81 -2.19 -7.25
C ASN A 50 -12.65 -1.10 -6.18
N CYS A 51 -11.69 -0.19 -6.39
CA CYS A 51 -11.36 0.89 -5.47
C CYS A 51 -12.38 2.02 -5.56
N TYR A 52 -12.92 2.41 -4.41
CA TYR A 52 -13.86 3.53 -4.28
C TYR A 52 -13.15 4.81 -3.85
N GLN A 53 -11.99 4.68 -3.22
CA GLN A 53 -11.20 5.83 -2.77
C GLN A 53 -9.72 5.46 -2.70
N ILE A 54 -8.86 6.30 -3.25
CA ILE A 54 -7.41 6.27 -3.07
C ILE A 54 -6.96 7.68 -2.73
N LYS A 55 -6.35 7.88 -1.56
CA LYS A 55 -5.79 9.17 -1.14
C LYS A 55 -4.29 9.06 -0.99
N TYR A 56 -3.57 9.96 -1.68
CA TYR A 56 -2.13 10.14 -1.55
C TYR A 56 -1.85 11.38 -0.72
N ASN A 57 -1.33 11.21 0.48
CA ASN A 57 -1.01 12.31 1.39
C ASN A 57 0.52 12.43 1.51
N HIS A 58 1.12 13.31 0.71
CA HIS A 58 2.53 13.63 0.88
C HIS A 58 2.73 14.63 2.02
N ALA A 59 3.75 14.39 2.84
CA ALA A 59 4.19 15.30 3.87
C ALA A 59 4.59 16.66 3.25
N LEU A 60 3.88 17.74 3.61
CA LEU A 60 4.13 19.08 3.06
C LEU A 60 5.46 19.68 3.50
N ASN A 61 5.99 19.21 4.63
CA ASN A 61 7.29 19.60 5.17
C ASN A 61 8.46 18.77 4.61
N TYR A 62 8.19 17.80 3.72
CA TYR A 62 9.24 17.07 3.02
C TYR A 62 9.63 17.82 1.74
N ASP A 63 10.85 18.35 1.72
CA ASP A 63 11.36 19.05 0.55
C ASP A 63 11.72 18.05 -0.57
N LYS A 64 11.10 18.24 -1.74
CA LYS A 64 11.32 17.40 -2.92
C LYS A 64 12.39 18.06 -3.78
N GLU A 65 13.63 18.06 -3.28
CA GLU A 65 14.78 18.73 -3.91
C GLU A 65 14.98 18.36 -5.39
N LYS A 66 14.58 17.14 -5.78
CA LYS A 66 14.62 16.65 -7.16
C LYS A 66 13.33 15.94 -7.52
N PRO A 67 12.90 15.99 -8.80
CA PRO A 67 11.80 15.17 -9.29
C PRO A 67 12.05 13.69 -9.00
N VAL A 68 11.07 13.00 -8.41
CA VAL A 68 11.18 11.57 -8.02
C VAL A 68 11.57 10.69 -9.21
N ARG A 69 11.14 11.04 -10.43
CA ARG A 69 11.47 10.32 -11.67
C ARG A 69 12.98 10.34 -12.02
N GLU A 70 13.75 11.25 -11.43
CA GLU A 70 15.20 11.39 -11.64
C GLU A 70 16.00 10.67 -10.56
N LEU A 71 15.35 10.16 -9.51
CA LEU A 71 15.98 9.41 -8.45
C LEU A 71 16.22 7.96 -8.88
N THR A 72 17.39 7.44 -8.56
CA THR A 72 17.63 6.00 -8.63
C THR A 72 16.84 5.27 -7.54
N ARG A 73 16.61 3.96 -7.71
CA ARG A 73 15.89 3.15 -6.72
C ARG A 73 16.47 3.25 -5.31
N ASN A 74 17.80 3.34 -5.17
CA ASN A 74 18.45 3.46 -3.87
C ASN A 74 18.23 4.83 -3.21
N GLN A 75 17.92 5.86 -4.00
CA GLN A 75 17.64 7.22 -3.53
C GLN A 75 16.16 7.44 -3.19
N LEU A 76 15.26 6.52 -3.58
CA LEU A 76 13.85 6.61 -3.21
C LEU A 76 13.70 6.37 -1.70
N PRO A 77 13.03 7.29 -0.97
CA PRO A 77 12.93 7.24 0.49
C PRO A 77 11.77 6.38 1.01
N TYR A 78 11.06 5.66 0.13
CA TYR A 78 9.82 4.98 0.49
C TYR A 78 10.10 3.60 1.10
N PHE A 79 9.94 3.53 2.41
CA PHE A 79 9.97 2.28 3.19
C PHE A 79 8.67 2.16 3.95
N LEU A 80 8.10 0.96 3.99
CA LEU A 80 6.88 0.71 4.74
C LEU A 80 7.17 0.79 6.24
N GLN A 81 6.36 1.56 6.96
CA GLN A 81 6.47 1.71 8.42
C GLN A 81 5.25 1.18 9.13
N ASN A 82 4.06 1.27 8.54
CA ASN A 82 2.85 0.75 9.16
C ASN A 82 1.81 0.40 8.09
N ILE A 83 1.07 -0.68 8.31
CA ILE A 83 -0.09 -1.08 7.53
C ILE A 83 -1.23 -1.37 8.50
N GLU A 84 -2.30 -0.58 8.41
CA GLU A 84 -3.56 -0.84 9.11
C GLU A 84 -4.59 -1.34 8.10
N LEU A 85 -5.22 -2.46 8.40
CA LEU A 85 -6.26 -3.04 7.55
C LEU A 85 -7.48 -3.42 8.39
N GLN A 86 -8.65 -2.93 7.98
CA GLN A 86 -9.91 -3.19 8.68
C GLN A 86 -11.06 -3.48 7.71
N ASP A 87 -11.96 -4.34 8.15
CA ASP A 87 -13.26 -4.54 7.50
C ASP A 87 -14.18 -3.35 7.81
N CYS A 88 -14.83 -2.79 6.79
CA CYS A 88 -15.81 -1.72 6.92
C CYS A 88 -17.12 -2.15 6.24
N ILE A 89 -18.26 -1.77 6.82
CA ILE A 89 -19.58 -2.03 6.24
C ILE A 89 -20.25 -0.69 5.93
N TYR A 90 -20.58 -0.47 4.66
CA TYR A 90 -21.39 0.66 4.20
C TYR A 90 -22.64 0.10 3.53
N ASN A 91 -23.83 0.48 4.00
CA ASN A 91 -25.12 0.03 3.44
C ASN A 91 -25.24 -1.50 3.27
N GLY A 92 -24.74 -2.27 4.25
CA GLY A 92 -24.76 -3.74 4.21
C GLY A 92 -23.71 -4.38 3.30
N ILE A 93 -22.90 -3.55 2.64
CA ILE A 93 -21.84 -3.98 1.74
C ILE A 93 -20.49 -3.88 2.47
N LYS A 94 -19.71 -4.96 2.44
CA LYS A 94 -18.37 -5.02 3.01
C LYS A 94 -17.31 -4.41 2.07
N TYR A 95 -16.33 -3.74 2.67
CA TYR A 95 -15.16 -3.11 2.05
C TYR A 95 -13.92 -3.33 2.92
N PHE A 96 -12.74 -3.22 2.32
CA PHE A 96 -11.47 -3.06 3.02
C PHE A 96 -11.11 -1.59 3.11
N LYS A 97 -10.80 -1.11 4.31
CA LYS A 97 -10.13 0.18 4.50
C LYS A 97 -8.69 -0.09 4.93
N CYS A 98 -7.76 0.29 4.09
CA CYS A 98 -6.33 0.13 4.30
C CYS A 98 -5.67 1.50 4.47
N LYS A 99 -4.79 1.62 5.46
CA LYS A 99 -3.89 2.76 5.59
C LYS A 99 -2.46 2.26 5.57
N ILE A 100 -1.61 2.95 4.82
CA ILE A 100 -0.21 2.57 4.67
C ILE A 100 0.64 3.80 4.92
N SER A 101 1.58 3.69 5.85
CA SER A 101 2.57 4.73 6.13
C SER A 101 3.91 4.37 5.52
N MET A 102 4.40 5.24 4.63
CA MET A 102 5.71 5.15 4.00
C MET A 102 6.28 6.55 3.76
N PRO A 103 6.75 7.24 4.80
CA PRO A 103 7.22 8.62 4.70
C PRO A 103 8.17 8.82 3.51
N PRO A 104 7.97 9.89 2.72
CA PRO A 104 7.10 11.04 2.97
C PRO A 104 5.65 10.89 2.48
N LEU A 105 5.14 9.68 2.24
CA LEU A 105 3.80 9.43 1.70
C LEU A 105 2.98 8.51 2.62
N ASP A 106 1.77 8.94 2.96
CA ASP A 106 0.73 8.09 3.54
C ASP A 106 -0.37 7.81 2.50
N LEU A 107 -0.87 6.58 2.48
CA LEU A 107 -2.00 6.14 1.66
C LEU A 107 -3.21 5.83 2.51
N GLU A 108 -4.40 6.20 2.00
CA GLU A 108 -5.66 5.63 2.46
C GLU A 108 -6.42 5.04 1.26
N ILE A 109 -6.76 3.77 1.35
CA ILE A 109 -7.42 3.02 0.28
C ILE A 109 -8.73 2.44 0.81
N LEU A 110 -9.81 2.60 0.05
CA LEU A 110 -11.09 1.92 0.27
C LEU A 110 -11.38 1.06 -0.97
N SER A 111 -11.38 -0.26 -0.82
CA SER A 111 -11.60 -1.19 -1.92
C SER A 111 -12.60 -2.29 -1.56
N LYS A 112 -13.08 -3.02 -2.57
CA LYS A 112 -13.84 -4.26 -2.31
C LYS A 112 -12.94 -5.45 -2.10
N ASP A 113 -11.83 -5.49 -2.83
CA ASP A 113 -10.97 -6.63 -2.89
C ASP A 113 -9.53 -6.22 -2.56
N LEU A 114 -8.83 -7.14 -1.92
CA LEU A 114 -7.41 -7.06 -1.62
C LEU A 114 -6.82 -8.47 -1.75
N ILE A 115 -5.78 -8.59 -2.57
CA ILE A 115 -5.01 -9.83 -2.72
C ILE A 115 -3.56 -9.54 -2.34
N VAL A 116 -2.95 -10.48 -1.61
CA VAL A 116 -1.53 -10.47 -1.26
C VAL A 116 -0.83 -11.58 -2.03
N LEU A 117 0.11 -11.24 -2.91
CA LEU A 117 0.92 -12.19 -3.69
C LEU A 117 2.37 -12.15 -3.20
N LYS A 118 3.03 -13.31 -3.17
CA LYS A 118 4.48 -13.42 -2.99
C LYS A 118 5.07 -13.96 -4.28
N GLU A 119 5.87 -13.14 -4.98
CA GLU A 119 6.51 -13.45 -6.27
C GLU A 119 7.99 -13.78 -6.09
#